data_AF-A0A4R8G2P5-F1
#
_entry.id   AF-A0A4R8G2P5-F1
#
_cell.length_a   1.000
_cell.length_b   1.000
_cell.length_c   1.000
_cell.angle_alpha   90.00
_cell.angle_beta   90.00
_cell.angle_gamma   90.00
#
_symmetry.space_group_name_H-M   'P 1'
#
loop_
_entity.id
_entity.type
_entity.pdbx_description
1 polymer ?
#
loop_
_entity_poly.entity_id
_entity_poly.type
_entity_poly.pdbx_seq_one_letter_code
_entity_poly.pdbx_strand_id
1 'polypeptide(L)' 'MKLKFHPEVKNDIDNLDGSVKPRLKSTLNKIKRSPELGKPLGNKSGIDLSGCLKIYFYRKKYRVVYQIMNEKEVMVWSVV' A
#
# COMPACT_ATOMS: atom_id res chain seq x y z
N MET A 1 -0.84 -13.80 -3.95
CA MET A 1 -1.08 -13.49 -2.53
C MET A 1 -2.50 -12.96 -2.30
N LYS A 2 -2.96 -12.92 -1.05
CA LYS A 2 -4.22 -12.33 -0.58
C LYS A 2 -3.93 -10.97 0.05
N LEU A 3 -4.72 -9.96 -0.31
CA LEU A 3 -4.63 -8.64 0.32
C LEU A 3 -5.58 -8.61 1.51
N LYS A 4 -5.05 -8.17 2.65
CA LYS A 4 -5.79 -7.75 3.84
C LYS A 4 -5.65 -6.24 3.98
N PHE A 5 -6.65 -5.61 4.55
CA PHE A 5 -6.70 -4.15 4.69
C PHE A 5 -6.90 -3.82 6.16
N HIS A 6 -6.11 -2.88 6.66
CA HIS A 6 -6.38 -2.24 7.95
C HIS A 6 -7.75 -1.54 7.87
N PRO A 7 -8.55 -1.52 8.95
CA PRO A 7 -9.87 -0.89 8.94
C PRO A 7 -9.86 0.55 8.43
N GLU A 8 -8.81 1.31 8.73
CA GLU A 8 -8.66 2.71 8.33
C GLU A 8 -8.47 2.91 6.82
N VAL A 9 -7.98 1.89 6.09
CA VAL A 9 -7.80 1.97 4.64
C VAL A 9 -9.13 2.21 3.91
N LYS A 10 -10.25 1.80 4.50
CA LYS A 10 -11.55 2.09 3.91
C LYS A 10 -11.78 3.60 3.80
N ASN A 11 -11.49 4.33 4.86
CA ASN A 11 -11.63 5.79 4.88
C ASN A 11 -10.66 6.46 3.91
N ASP A 12 -9.42 5.96 3.81
CA ASP A 12 -8.44 6.44 2.83
C ASP A 12 -8.99 6.33 1.39
N ILE A 13 -9.55 5.17 1.04
CA ILE A 13 -10.09 4.90 -0.30
C ILE A 13 -11.34 5.76 -0.57
N ASP A 14 -12.19 5.95 0.43
CA ASP A 14 -13.41 6.75 0.29
C ASP A 14 -13.07 8.22 0.03
N ASN A 15 -12.00 8.73 0.64
CA ASN A 15 -11.48 10.08 0.44
C ASN A 15 -10.71 10.28 -0.89
N LEU A 16 -10.40 9.22 -1.63
CA LEU A 16 -9.78 9.35 -2.95
C LEU A 16 -10.78 9.86 -3.98
N ASP A 17 -10.32 10.77 -4.82
CA ASP A 17 -10.99 11.17 -6.06
C ASP A 17 -11.37 9.92 -6.87
N GLY A 18 -12.60 9.87 -7.38
CA GLY A 18 -13.12 8.75 -8.15
C GLY A 18 -12.24 8.38 -9.36
N SER A 19 -11.60 9.37 -9.99
CA SER A 19 -10.67 9.17 -11.10
C SER A 19 -9.37 8.45 -10.71
N VAL A 20 -9.03 8.44 -9.42
CA VAL A 20 -7.82 7.82 -8.85
C VAL A 20 -8.08 6.35 -8.49
N LYS A 21 -9.33 5.97 -8.15
CA LYS A 21 -9.70 4.61 -7.71
C LYS A 21 -9.31 3.50 -8.72
N PRO A 22 -9.48 3.66 -10.05
CA PRO A 22 -9.00 2.67 -11.02
C PRO A 22 -7.47 2.44 -10.97
N ARG A 23 -6.71 3.51 -10.75
CA ARG A 23 -5.24 3.45 -10.64
C ARG A 23 -4.80 2.81 -9.33
N LEU A 24 -5.54 3.04 -8.23
CA LEU A 24 -5.35 2.30 -6.99
C LEU A 24 -5.56 0.80 -7.20
N LYS A 25 -6.67 0.40 -7.85
CA LYS A 25 -6.96 -1.02 -8.14
C LYS A 25 -5.83 -1.68 -8.94
N SER A 26 -5.30 -1.00 -9.96
CA SER A 26 -4.14 -1.48 -10.73
C SER A 26 -2.91 -1.65 -9.83
N THR A 27 -2.67 -0.71 -8.92
CA THR A 27 -1.54 -0.76 -7.97
C THR A 27 -1.68 -1.90 -6.98
N LEU A 28 -2.88 -2.11 -6.41
CA LEU A 28 -3.18 -3.25 -5.53
C LEU A 28 -2.99 -4.59 -6.27
N ASN A 29 -3.39 -4.68 -7.54
CA ASN A 29 -3.14 -5.87 -8.36
C ASN A 29 -1.64 -6.13 -8.57
N LYS A 30 -0.81 -5.09 -8.72
CA LYS A 30 0.65 -5.24 -8.79
C LYS A 30 1.20 -5.76 -7.47
N ILE A 31 0.79 -5.18 -6.33
CA ILE A 31 1.19 -5.63 -4.99
C ILE A 31 0.78 -7.10 -4.76
N LYS A 32 -0.41 -7.51 -5.23
CA LYS A 32 -0.89 -8.88 -5.10
C LYS A 32 -0.04 -9.91 -5.86
N ARG A 33 0.56 -9.49 -6.99
CA ARG A 33 1.39 -10.32 -7.87
C ARG A 33 2.85 -10.35 -7.43
N SER A 34 3.39 -9.19 -7.06
CA SER A 34 4.82 -8.98 -6.79
C SER A 34 5.00 -7.89 -5.72
N PRO A 35 4.70 -8.17 -4.43
CA PRO A 35 4.82 -7.16 -3.38
C PRO A 35 6.25 -6.78 -3.05
N GLU A 36 7.24 -7.57 -3.41
CA GLU A 36 8.67 -7.27 -3.27
C GLU A 36 9.12 -6.04 -4.09
N LEU A 37 8.32 -5.60 -5.06
CA LEU A 37 8.60 -4.39 -5.85
C LEU A 37 8.43 -3.08 -5.08
N GLY A 38 7.92 -3.13 -3.86
CA GLY A 38 7.79 -1.98 -2.99
C GLY A 38 9.14 -1.46 -2.51
N LYS A 39 9.23 -0.15 -2.27
CA LYS A 39 10.43 0.45 -1.66
C LYS A 39 10.30 0.38 -0.14
N PRO A 40 11.34 -0.04 0.60
CA PRO A 40 11.31 -0.03 2.06
C PRO A 40 11.16 1.40 2.60
N LEU A 41 10.37 1.53 3.66
CA LEU A 41 10.22 2.77 4.41
C LEU A 41 11.36 2.95 5.43
N GLY A 42 11.75 1.87 6.09
CA GLY A 42 12.78 1.89 7.13
C GLY A 42 12.35 2.72 8.35
N ASN A 43 13.31 3.27 9.09
CA ASN A 43 13.02 4.12 10.24
C ASN A 43 12.93 5.58 9.79
N LYS A 44 11.84 6.28 10.12
CA LYS A 44 11.66 7.68 9.72
C LYS A 44 11.12 8.51 10.89
N SER A 45 11.87 9.54 11.26
CA SER A 45 11.49 10.51 12.31
C SER A 45 11.16 9.84 13.66
N GLY A 46 11.89 8.80 14.04
CA GLY A 46 11.69 8.07 15.31
C GLY A 46 10.55 7.05 15.28
N ILE A 47 9.85 6.89 14.14
CA ILE A 47 8.85 5.85 13.94
C ILE A 47 9.51 4.69 13.19
N ASP A 48 9.51 3.53 13.83
CA ASP A 48 10.01 2.31 13.22
C ASP A 48 8.97 1.75 12.23
N LEU A 49 9.22 1.96 10.94
CA LEU A 49 8.45 1.38 9.83
C LEU A 49 9.26 0.27 9.14
N SER A 50 10.21 -0.34 9.86
CA SER A 50 10.95 -1.51 9.36
C SER A 50 9.97 -2.63 8.99
N GLY A 51 10.20 -3.26 7.85
CA GLY A 51 9.29 -4.26 7.27
C GLY A 51 8.14 -3.69 6.45
N CYS A 52 7.85 -2.38 6.53
CA CYS A 52 6.87 -1.73 5.67
C CYS A 52 7.48 -1.32 4.32
N LEU A 53 6.71 -1.54 3.26
CA LEU A 53 7.01 -1.20 1.88
C LEU A 53 6.02 -0.13 1.40
N LYS A 54 6.44 0.63 0.38
CA LYS A 54 5.56 1.58 -0.32
C LYS A 54 5.66 1.46 -1.83
N ILE A 55 4.53 1.65 -2.51
CA ILE A 55 4.47 1.87 -3.96
C ILE A 55 3.71 3.16 -4.23
N TYR A 56 4.37 4.07 -4.95
CA TYR A 56 3.75 5.29 -5.45
C TYR A 56 2.93 5.01 -6.71
N PHE A 57 1.81 5.70 -6.86
CA PHE A 57 0.98 5.69 -8.06
C PHE A 57 0.48 7.10 -8.37
N TYR A 58 -0.20 7.27 -9.51
CA TYR A 58 -0.73 8.57 -9.94
C TYR A 58 0.33 9.68 -9.92
N ARG A 59 1.36 9.57 -10.77
CA ARG A 59 2.46 10.58 -10.86
C ARG A 59 3.14 10.85 -9.50
N LYS A 60 3.21 9.85 -8.62
CA LYS A 60 3.75 9.92 -7.25
C LYS A 60 2.97 10.82 -6.28
N LYS A 61 1.74 11.19 -6.63
CA LYS A 61 0.84 11.94 -5.73
C LYS A 61 0.35 11.08 -4.57
N TYR A 62 0.07 9.81 -4.84
CA TYR A 62 -0.43 8.85 -3.84
C TYR A 62 0.54 7.67 -3.73
N ARG A 63 0.48 6.94 -2.62
CA ARG A 63 1.20 5.72 -2.31
C ARG A 63 0.33 4.76 -1.53
N VAL A 64 0.60 3.47 -1.71
CA VAL A 64 0.09 2.40 -0.85
C VAL A 64 1.22 1.99 0.08
N VAL A 65 0.96 1.96 1.39
CA VAL A 65 1.87 1.40 2.39
C VAL A 65 1.36 0.04 2.82
N TYR A 66 2.23 -0.96 2.78
CA TYR A 66 1.87 -2.34 3.07
C TYR A 66 3.05 -3.12 3.65
N GLN A 67 2.75 -4.29 4.19
CA GLN A 67 3.72 -5.23 4.75
C GLN A 67 3.42 -6.64 4.24
N ILE A 68 4.49 -7.36 3.87
CA ILE A 68 4.40 -8.78 3.53
C ILE A 68 4.36 -9.55 4.85
N MET A 69 3.25 -10.22 5.14
CA MET A 69 3.06 -10.94 6.41
C MET A 69 3.63 -12.36 6.33
N ASN A 70 3.46 -13.00 5.17
CA ASN A 70 3.97 -14.33 4.84
C ASN A 70 3.90 -14.52 3.31
N GLU A 71 4.28 -15.69 2.80
CA GLU A 71 4.28 -16.02 1.36
C GLU A 71 2.90 -15.91 0.68
N LYS A 72 1.82 -15.90 1.46
CA LYS A 72 0.44 -15.91 0.95
C LYS A 72 -0.30 -14.61 1.21
N GLU A 73 0.15 -13.76 2.12
CA GLU A 73 -0.62 -12.60 2.60
C GLU A 73 0.18 -11.29 2.66
N VAL A 74 -0.49 -10.22 2.25
CA VAL A 74 -0.01 -8.83 2.36
C VAL A 74 -1.04 -8.02 3.14
N MET A 75 -0.58 -7.30 4.16
CA MET A 75 -1.39 -6.35 4.91
C MET A 75 -1.19 -4.94 4.36
N VAL A 76 -2.25 -4.30 3.89
CA VAL A 76 -2.26 -2.89 3.48
C VAL A 76 -2.61 -2.04 4.70
N TRP A 77 -1.71 -1.13 5.06
CA TRP A 77 -1.83 -0.29 6.25
C TRP A 77 -2.46 1.06 5.94
N SER A 78 -2.14 1.68 4.79
CA SER A 78 -2.69 2.99 4.39
C SER A 78 -2.59 3.26 2.89
N VAL A 79 -3.42 4.19 2.41
CA VAL A 79 -3.38 4.75 1.05
C VAL A 79 -3.40 6.28 1.15
N VAL A 80 -2.26 6.92 0.89
CA VAL A 80 -2.07 8.37 1.11
C VAL A 80 -1.34 9.05 -0.03
#